data_AF-A0A816JIY8-F1
#
_entry.id   AF-A0A816JIY8-F1
#
_cell.length_a   1.000
_cell.length_b   1.000
_cell.length_c   1.000
_cell.angle_alpha   90.00
_cell.angle_beta   90.00
_cell.angle_gamma   90.00
#
_symmetry.space_group_name_H-M   'P 1'
#
loop_
_entity.id
_entity.type
_entity.pdbx_description
1 polymer ?
#
loop_
_entity_poly.entity_id
_entity_poly.type
_entity_poly.pdbx_seq_one_letter_code
_entity_poly.pdbx_strand_id
1 'polypeptide(L)'
;MFFKDLSKVFQKFKEFSASNTFLIDNEPYKALINPDNTGVFPLPYDPTDKNDDFLDPEGEFCSYLDDLANASDVQAYIKENSFGQPKIDSSHPDWSFYCKVSKIVSVLA
;
A
#
# COMPACT_ATOMS: atom_id res chain seq x y z
N MET A 1 4.16 -1.80 16.90
CA MET A 1 3.87 -1.70 15.46
C MET A 1 3.24 -0.35 15.19
N PHE A 2 3.60 0.33 14.11
CA PHE A 2 3.05 1.63 13.72
C PHE A 2 2.34 1.47 12.38
N PHE A 3 1.07 1.82 12.31
CA PHE A 3 0.28 1.76 11.07
C PHE A 3 0.15 3.14 10.44
N LYS A 4 0.07 3.19 9.10
CA LYS A 4 -0.17 4.42 8.34
C LYS A 4 -1.64 4.45 7.93
N ASP A 5 -2.47 4.99 8.83
CA ASP A 5 -3.93 5.01 8.72
C ASP A 5 -4.44 6.04 7.70
N LEU A 6 -4.87 5.58 6.52
CA LEU A 6 -5.45 6.43 5.49
C LEU A 6 -6.80 7.04 5.91
N SER A 7 -7.51 6.46 6.88
CA SER A 7 -8.78 7.04 7.35
C SER A 7 -8.57 8.44 7.95
N LYS A 8 -7.40 8.72 8.53
CA LYS A 8 -7.04 10.06 9.03
C LYS A 8 -6.88 11.07 7.89
N VAL A 9 -6.42 10.63 6.71
CA VAL A 9 -6.38 11.46 5.49
C VAL A 9 -7.81 11.76 5.03
N PHE A 10 -8.66 10.73 4.89
CA PHE A 10 -10.05 10.88 4.43
C PHE A 10 -10.92 11.72 5.39
N GLN A 11 -10.63 11.65 6.69
CA GLN A 11 -11.30 12.49 7.69
C GLN A 11 -10.96 13.95 7.50
N LYS A 12 -9.68 14.26 7.25
CA LYS A 12 -9.14 15.62 7.13
C LYS A 12 -9.43 16.26 5.77
N PHE A 13 -9.38 15.48 4.70
CA PHE A 13 -9.50 15.93 3.31
C PHE A 13 -10.64 15.17 2.65
N LYS A 14 -11.71 15.87 2.27
CA LYS A 14 -12.96 15.26 1.77
C LYS A 14 -12.88 14.86 0.31
N GLU A 15 -11.89 15.37 -0.41
CA GLU A 15 -11.56 15.01 -1.78
C GLU A 15 -10.91 13.62 -1.91
N PHE A 16 -10.42 13.05 -0.80
CA PHE A 16 -9.72 11.76 -0.81
C PHE A 16 -10.57 10.64 -0.21
N SER A 17 -10.45 9.46 -0.81
CA SER A 17 -11.11 8.22 -0.43
C SER A 17 -10.27 7.01 -0.86
N ALA A 18 -10.74 5.81 -0.54
CA ALA A 18 -10.08 4.58 -0.99
C ALA A 18 -10.02 4.44 -2.52
N SER A 19 -10.99 5.01 -3.25
CA SER A 19 -11.07 4.90 -4.71
C SER A 19 -10.08 5.81 -5.45
N ASN A 20 -9.43 6.76 -4.77
CA ASN A 20 -8.48 7.69 -5.39
C ASN A 20 -7.18 7.91 -4.59
N THR A 21 -6.93 7.09 -3.56
CA THR A 21 -5.77 7.21 -2.69
C THR A 21 -5.18 5.83 -2.41
N PHE A 22 -3.86 5.71 -2.49
CA PHE A 22 -3.11 4.52 -2.09
C PHE A 22 -1.84 4.89 -1.34
N LEU A 23 -1.24 3.90 -0.68
CA LEU A 23 0.01 4.01 0.07
C LEU A 23 1.12 3.26 -0.66
N ILE A 24 2.26 3.90 -0.85
CA ILE A 24 3.52 3.26 -1.25
C ILE A 24 4.38 3.10 0.01
N ASP A 25 4.76 1.87 0.35
CA ASP A 25 5.59 1.57 1.52
C ASP A 25 6.30 0.22 1.33
N ASN A 26 7.56 0.07 1.72
CA ASN A 26 8.27 -1.20 1.59
C ASN A 26 7.93 -2.20 2.72
N GLU A 27 7.14 -1.81 3.72
CA GLU A 27 6.69 -2.66 4.82
C GLU A 27 5.16 -2.92 4.72
N PRO A 28 4.70 -4.05 4.14
CA PRO A 28 3.28 -4.33 3.89
C PRO A 28 2.35 -4.18 5.11
N TYR A 29 2.85 -4.48 6.32
CA TYR A 29 2.05 -4.37 7.54
C TYR A 29 1.61 -2.94 7.86
N LYS A 30 2.27 -1.90 7.34
CA LYS A 30 1.89 -0.49 7.58
C LYS A 30 0.48 -0.18 7.09
N ALA A 31 0.05 -0.88 6.05
CA ALA A 31 -1.27 -0.72 5.42
C ALA A 31 -2.34 -1.65 5.98
N LEU A 32 -2.04 -2.46 7.01
CA LEU A 32 -2.92 -3.54 7.46
C LEU A 32 -4.34 -3.10 7.89
N ILE A 33 -4.48 -1.85 8.35
CA ILE A 33 -5.77 -1.28 8.77
C ILE A 33 -6.43 -0.42 7.69
N ASN A 34 -5.78 -0.26 6.54
CA ASN A 34 -6.32 0.50 5.42
C ASN A 34 -7.33 -0.35 4.65
N PRO A 35 -8.22 0.28 3.86
CA PRO A 35 -9.10 -0.44 2.95
C PRO A 35 -8.33 -1.39 2.04
N ASP A 36 -8.98 -2.46 1.60
CA ASP A 36 -8.34 -3.44 0.70
C ASP A 36 -7.84 -2.77 -0.59
N ASN A 37 -6.69 -3.24 -1.08
CA ASN A 37 -6.11 -2.81 -2.36
C ASN A 37 -5.81 -1.30 -2.43
N THR A 38 -5.47 -0.66 -1.31
CA THR A 38 -4.95 0.73 -1.27
C THR A 38 -3.46 0.78 -0.93
N GLY A 39 -2.70 -0.27 -1.25
CA GLY A 39 -1.29 -0.40 -0.89
C GLY A 39 -0.49 -1.05 -2.01
N VAL A 40 0.66 -0.46 -2.31
CA VAL A 40 1.68 -0.98 -3.25
C VAL A 40 2.98 -1.07 -2.48
N PHE A 41 3.65 -2.22 -2.55
CA PHE A 41 4.74 -2.53 -1.62
C PHE A 41 6.06 -2.85 -2.32
N PRO A 42 6.85 -1.85 -2.74
CA PRO A 42 8.16 -2.06 -3.34
C PRO A 42 9.09 -2.91 -2.47
N LEU A 43 10.11 -3.51 -3.07
CA LEU A 43 11.22 -4.06 -2.30
C LEU A 43 11.97 -2.92 -1.57
N PRO A 44 12.57 -3.18 -0.39
CA PRO A 44 13.42 -2.21 0.26
C PRO A 44 14.58 -1.78 -0.64
N TYR A 45 14.88 -0.48 -0.68
CA TYR A 45 16.04 0.05 -1.39
C TYR A 45 17.35 -0.59 -0.87
N ASP A 46 18.18 -1.07 -1.78
CA ASP A 46 19.51 -1.58 -1.48
C ASP A 46 20.57 -0.56 -1.94
N PRO A 47 21.25 0.14 -1.01
CA PRO A 47 22.26 1.14 -1.38
C PRO A 47 23.51 0.53 -2.06
N THR A 48 23.65 -0.79 -2.08
CA THR A 48 24.74 -1.48 -2.76
C THR A 48 24.42 -1.83 -4.21
N ASP A 49 23.15 -1.79 -4.60
CA ASP A 49 22.74 -1.97 -5.99
C ASP A 49 22.97 -0.68 -6.78
N LYS A 50 23.98 -0.71 -7.65
CA LYS A 50 24.33 0.43 -8.51
C LYS A 50 23.50 0.50 -9.79
N ASN A 51 22.68 -0.51 -10.05
CA ASN A 51 21.79 -0.59 -11.19
C ASN A 51 20.33 -0.39 -10.77
N ASP A 52 20.06 0.03 -9.53
CA ASP A 52 18.70 0.34 -9.08
C ASP A 52 18.11 1.44 -9.97
N ASP A 53 17.08 1.06 -10.71
CA ASP A 53 16.29 1.88 -11.63
C ASP A 53 14.83 1.93 -11.18
N PHE A 54 14.54 1.58 -9.93
CA PHE A 54 13.17 1.41 -9.46
C PHE A 54 12.31 2.67 -9.61
N LEU A 55 12.93 3.84 -9.41
CA LEU A 55 12.30 5.16 -9.57
C LEU A 55 12.67 5.85 -10.89
N ASP A 56 13.18 5.10 -11.88
CA ASP A 56 13.40 5.62 -13.22
C ASP A 56 12.06 6.08 -13.83
N PRO A 57 11.92 7.35 -14.27
CA PRO A 57 10.72 7.84 -14.94
C PRO A 57 10.30 7.03 -16.17
N GLU A 58 11.24 6.38 -16.86
CA GLU A 58 10.96 5.50 -18.01
C GLU A 58 10.81 4.03 -17.59
N GLY A 59 10.91 3.74 -16.28
CA GLY A 59 10.86 2.41 -15.69
C GLY A 59 9.45 1.88 -15.46
N GLU A 60 9.40 0.60 -15.05
CA GLU A 60 8.15 -0.15 -14.87
C GLU A 60 7.26 0.47 -13.78
N PHE A 61 7.85 0.87 -12.65
CA PHE A 61 7.07 1.43 -11.54
C PHE A 61 6.48 2.80 -11.88
N CYS A 62 7.21 3.67 -12.58
CA CYS A 62 6.66 4.95 -13.05
C CYS A 62 5.55 4.73 -14.09
N SER A 63 5.72 3.77 -15.01
CA SER A 63 4.65 3.37 -15.95
C SER A 63 3.39 2.89 -15.22
N TYR A 64 3.56 2.07 -14.17
CA TYR A 64 2.46 1.63 -13.30
C TYR A 64 1.74 2.80 -12.62
N LEU A 65 2.48 3.78 -12.12
CA LEU A 65 1.92 4.97 -11.48
C LEU A 65 1.15 5.85 -12.49
N ASP A 66 1.64 5.97 -13.72
CA ASP A 66 0.97 6.70 -14.79
C ASP A 66 -0.37 6.04 -15.17
N ASP A 67 -0.38 4.72 -15.34
CA ASP A 67 -1.61 3.97 -15.60
C ASP A 67 -2.60 4.06 -14.42
N LEU A 68 -2.11 3.92 -13.19
CA LEU A 68 -2.92 4.05 -11.97
C LEU A 68 -3.51 5.47 -11.82
N ALA A 69 -2.77 6.51 -12.20
CA ALA A 69 -3.25 7.89 -12.19
C ALA A 69 -4.39 8.15 -13.20
N ASN A 70 -4.44 7.36 -14.28
CA ASN A 70 -5.50 7.40 -15.28
C ASN A 70 -6.67 6.43 -14.98
N ALA A 71 -6.54 5.58 -13.96
CA ALA A 71 -7.58 4.63 -13.57
C ALA A 71 -8.78 5.34 -12.90
N SER A 72 -9.99 4.85 -13.15
CA SER A 72 -11.21 5.40 -12.53
C SER A 72 -11.40 4.98 -11.07
N ASP A 73 -10.76 3.88 -10.65
CA ASP A 73 -10.81 3.36 -9.29
C ASP A 73 -9.48 2.70 -8.92
N VAL A 74 -8.83 3.25 -7.90
CA VAL A 74 -7.53 2.80 -7.40
C VAL A 74 -7.58 1.37 -6.87
N GLN A 75 -8.66 1.00 -6.14
CA GLN A 75 -8.76 -0.32 -5.52
C GLN A 75 -8.90 -1.42 -6.58
N ALA A 76 -9.68 -1.18 -7.64
CA ALA A 76 -9.84 -2.09 -8.76
C ALA A 76 -8.53 -2.24 -9.53
N TYR A 77 -7.86 -1.13 -9.85
CA TYR A 77 -6.59 -1.17 -10.60
C TYR A 77 -5.52 -1.96 -9.84
N ILE A 78 -5.31 -1.68 -8.55
CA ILE A 78 -4.30 -2.38 -7.73
C ILE A 78 -4.63 -3.87 -7.59
N LYS A 79 -5.92 -4.22 -7.49
CA LYS A 79 -6.37 -5.62 -7.41
C LYS A 79 -6.03 -6.40 -8.68
N GLU A 80 -6.20 -5.79 -9.84
CA GLU A 80 -5.92 -6.42 -11.15
C GLU A 80 -4.44 -6.37 -11.53
N ASN A 81 -3.73 -5.33 -11.05
CA ASN A 81 -2.33 -5.05 -11.33
C ASN A 81 -1.56 -4.98 -10.00
N SER A 82 -1.34 -6.14 -9.39
CA SER A 82 -0.53 -6.20 -8.16
C SER A 82 0.94 -5.89 -8.47
N PHE A 83 1.58 -5.07 -7.64
CA PHE A 83 2.95 -4.64 -7.84
C PHE A 83 3.77 -4.74 -6.55
N GLY A 84 4.97 -5.31 -6.64
CA GLY A 84 5.89 -5.51 -5.51
C GLY A 84 5.53 -6.70 -4.60
N GLN A 85 5.77 -6.55 -3.31
CA GLN A 85 5.55 -7.54 -2.26
C GLN A 85 4.05 -7.79 -2.01
N PRO A 86 3.67 -9.00 -1.57
CA PRO A 86 2.29 -9.29 -1.23
C PRO A 86 1.83 -8.50 0.01
N LYS A 87 0.55 -8.13 0.03
CA LYS A 87 -0.08 -7.57 1.23
C LYS A 87 -0.09 -8.57 2.38
N ILE A 88 -0.19 -8.08 3.62
CA ILE A 88 -0.47 -8.94 4.76
C ILE A 88 -1.94 -9.33 4.76
N ASP A 89 -2.23 -10.61 4.54
CA ASP A 89 -3.57 -11.17 4.61
C ASP A 89 -3.60 -12.49 5.41
N SER A 90 -4.74 -13.18 5.39
CA SER A 90 -4.95 -14.43 6.13
C SER A 90 -4.03 -15.58 5.76
N SER A 91 -3.32 -15.49 4.62
CA SER A 91 -2.32 -16.49 4.21
C SER A 91 -0.96 -16.29 4.88
N HIS A 92 -0.69 -15.13 5.49
CA HIS A 92 0.59 -14.85 6.12
C HIS A 92 0.84 -15.77 7.34
N PRO A 93 2.06 -16.34 7.51
CA PRO A 93 2.37 -17.25 8.63
C PRO A 93 2.03 -16.67 10.00
N ASP A 94 2.31 -15.38 10.19
CA ASP A 94 2.02 -14.64 11.42
C ASP A 94 0.64 -13.95 11.43
N TRP A 95 -0.32 -14.39 10.61
CA TRP A 95 -1.64 -13.73 10.51
C TRP A 95 -2.34 -13.59 11.87
N SER A 96 -2.22 -14.58 12.76
CA SER A 96 -2.80 -14.51 14.11
C SER A 96 -2.28 -13.30 14.91
N PHE A 97 -0.99 -12.99 14.79
CA PHE A 97 -0.39 -11.80 15.40
C PHE A 97 -0.94 -10.52 14.75
N TYR A 98 -0.89 -10.42 13.42
CA TYR A 98 -1.34 -9.23 12.70
C TYR A 98 -2.83 -8.94 12.92
N CYS A 99 -3.69 -9.96 12.84
CA CYS A 99 -5.12 -9.87 13.10
C CYS A 99 -5.43 -9.40 14.53
N LYS A 100 -4.63 -9.83 15.52
CA LYS A 100 -4.79 -9.35 16.90
C LYS A 100 -4.39 -7.87 17.03
N VAL A 101 -3.27 -7.47 16.44
CA VAL A 101 -2.77 -6.09 16.55
C VAL A 101 -3.65 -5.10 15.78
N SER A 102 -4.17 -5.46 14.60
CA SER A 102 -5.08 -4.60 13.82
C SER A 102 -6.36 -4.28 14.60
N LYS A 103 -6.96 -5.29 15.24
CA LYS A 103 -8.16 -5.12 16.08
C LYS A 103 -7.94 -4.17 17.26
N ILE A 104 -6.78 -4.25 17.92
CA ILE A 104 -6.46 -3.35 19.05
C ILE A 104 -6.40 -1.91 18.56
N VAL A 105 -5.77 -1.65 17.41
CA VAL A 105 -5.63 -0.29 16.90
C VAL A 105 -6.96 0.27 16.38
N SER A 106 -7.80 -0.54 15.71
CA SER A 106 -9.12 -0.09 15.26
C SER A 106 -10.08 0.27 16.42
N VAL A 107 -9.86 -0.24 17.63
CA VAL A 107 -10.67 0.12 18.82
C VAL A 107 -10.20 1.43 19.47
N LEU A 108 -8.96 1.86 19.22
CA LEU A 108 -8.34 3.04 19.83
C LEU A 108 -8.35 4.28 18.93
N ALA A 109 -8.74 4.13 17.66
CA ALA A 109 -8.64 5.15 16.61
C ALA A 109 -9.96 5.89 16.34
#